data_AF-A0A8I1PJ86-F1
#
_entry.id   AF-A0A8I1PJ86-F1
#
_cell.length_a   1.000
_cell.length_b   1.000
_cell.length_c   1.000
_cell.angle_alpha   90.00
_cell.angle_beta   90.00
_cell.angle_gamma   90.00
#
_symmetry.space_group_name_H-M   'P 1'
#
loop_
_entity.id
_entity.type
_entity.pdbx_description
1 polymer ?
#
loop_
_entity_poly.entity_id
_entity_poly.type
_entity_poly.pdbx_seq_one_letter_code
_entity_poly.pdbx_strand_id
1 'polypeptide(L)'
;MNTDSLVRGLLAGDAHAIRELRARAPTSDDVTLLVAAALTSDGWAALLDRAGRLAAGLPDRQLVTIARAHLGGDDDRARLLARDHLAEHPESLLVAHIATATSTRRTP
;
A
#
# COMPACT_ATOMS: atom_id res chain seq x y z
N MET A 1 1.35 -15.78 10.84
CA MET A 1 2.09 -14.78 10.04
C MET A 1 1.91 -13.40 10.62
N ASN A 2 2.98 -12.60 10.68
CA ASN A 2 2.91 -11.18 11.00
C ASN A 2 2.61 -10.35 9.73
N THR A 3 2.37 -9.05 9.87
CA THR A 3 2.10 -8.15 8.73
C THR A 3 3.25 -8.10 7.73
N ASP A 4 4.51 -8.07 8.19
CA ASP A 4 5.69 -8.03 7.30
C ASP A 4 5.78 -9.24 6.37
N SER A 5 5.60 -10.47 6.88
CA SER A 5 5.59 -11.68 6.05
C SER A 5 4.44 -11.67 5.03
N LEU A 6 3.27 -11.14 5.40
CA LEU A 6 2.14 -11.01 4.49
C LEU A 6 2.42 -9.98 3.38
N VAL A 7 3.03 -8.84 3.72
CA VAL A 7 3.44 -7.83 2.76
C VAL A 7 4.46 -8.42 1.78
N ARG A 8 5.50 -9.12 2.27
CA ARG A 8 6.48 -9.77 1.40
C ARG A 8 5.84 -10.80 0.47
N GLY A 9 4.90 -11.59 0.97
CA GLY A 9 4.12 -12.53 0.15
C GLY A 9 3.31 -11.83 -0.94
N LEU A 10 2.63 -10.72 -0.60
CA LEU A 10 1.96 -9.86 -1.58
C LEU A 10 2.93 -9.39 -2.66
N LEU A 11 4.11 -8.87 -2.28
CA LEU A 11 5.10 -8.37 -3.24
C LEU A 11 5.62 -9.47 -4.17
N ALA A 12 5.67 -10.71 -3.70
CA ALA A 12 6.03 -11.88 -4.48
C ALA A 12 4.88 -12.47 -5.32
N GLY A 13 3.65 -11.92 -5.20
CA GLY A 13 2.46 -12.45 -5.87
C GLY A 13 1.90 -13.73 -5.25
N ASP A 14 2.23 -14.04 -3.99
CA ASP A 14 1.72 -15.22 -3.28
C ASP A 14 0.22 -15.09 -2.99
N ALA A 15 -0.57 -15.91 -3.69
CA ALA A 15 -2.02 -15.97 -3.54
C ALA A 15 -2.47 -16.32 -2.10
N HIS A 16 -1.69 -17.11 -1.36
CA HIS A 16 -2.02 -17.44 0.03
C HIS A 16 -1.89 -16.21 0.93
N ALA A 17 -0.79 -15.47 0.81
CA ALA A 17 -0.58 -14.23 1.54
C ALA A 17 -1.63 -13.16 1.20
N ILE A 18 -1.98 -13.01 -0.09
CA ILE A 18 -3.02 -12.07 -0.53
C ILE A 18 -4.38 -12.43 0.09
N ARG A 19 -4.76 -13.71 0.08
CA ARG A 19 -6.02 -14.17 0.69
C ARG A 19 -6.04 -13.89 2.20
N GLU A 20 -4.93 -14.12 2.89
CA GLU A 20 -4.81 -13.90 4.32
C GLU A 20 -4.82 -12.40 4.69
N LEU A 21 -4.21 -11.53 3.88
CA LEU A 21 -4.33 -10.06 4.02
C LEU A 21 -5.79 -9.62 3.97
N ARG A 22 -6.52 -10.07 2.94
CA ARG A 22 -7.94 -9.75 2.76
C ARG A 22 -8.79 -10.28 3.91
N ALA A 23 -8.50 -11.48 4.41
CA ALA A 23 -9.23 -12.07 5.53
C ALA A 23 -9.04 -11.31 6.85
N ARG A 24 -7.86 -10.70 7.06
CA ARG A 24 -7.53 -9.96 8.29
C ARG A 24 -7.94 -8.49 8.27
N ALA A 25 -8.04 -7.90 7.08
CA ALA A 25 -8.38 -6.47 6.93
C ALA A 25 -9.64 -6.01 7.68
N PRO A 26 -10.74 -6.80 7.79
CA PRO A 26 -11.94 -6.37 8.51
C PRO A 26 -11.72 -6.14 10.00
N THR A 27 -10.79 -6.83 10.63
CA THR A 27 -10.57 -6.78 12.10
C THR A 27 -9.24 -6.15 12.50
N SER A 28 -8.40 -5.77 11.53
CA SER A 28 -7.09 -5.17 11.79
C SER A 28 -7.15 -3.66 11.89
N ASP A 29 -6.38 -3.12 12.83
CA ASP A 29 -6.09 -1.68 12.94
C ASP A 29 -4.67 -1.33 12.48
N ASP A 30 -3.95 -2.28 11.88
CA ASP A 30 -2.62 -2.05 11.31
C ASP A 30 -2.76 -1.35 9.95
N VAL A 31 -2.29 -0.09 9.89
CA VAL A 31 -2.33 0.75 8.68
C VAL A 31 -1.64 0.07 7.50
N THR A 32 -0.50 -0.58 7.73
CA THR A 32 0.26 -1.26 6.67
C THR A 32 -0.53 -2.43 6.12
N LEU A 33 -1.19 -3.21 7.00
CA LEU A 33 -2.04 -4.32 6.59
C LEU A 33 -3.25 -3.83 5.76
N LEU A 34 -3.92 -2.77 6.22
CA LEU A 34 -5.08 -2.20 5.52
C LEU A 34 -4.71 -1.68 4.13
N VAL A 35 -3.56 -0.99 4.01
CA VAL A 35 -3.06 -0.51 2.71
C VAL A 35 -2.67 -1.69 1.81
N ALA A 36 -1.98 -2.71 2.33
CA ALA A 36 -1.64 -3.91 1.57
C ALA A 36 -2.89 -4.66 1.06
N ALA A 37 -3.92 -4.78 1.89
CA ALA A 37 -5.20 -5.36 1.49
C ALA A 37 -5.89 -4.52 0.41
N ALA A 38 -5.84 -3.18 0.52
CA ALA A 38 -6.41 -2.26 -0.45
C ALA A 38 -5.78 -2.43 -1.85
N LEU A 39 -4.46 -2.61 -1.93
CA LEU A 39 -3.76 -2.84 -3.21
C LEU A 39 -4.24 -4.08 -3.98
N THR A 40 -4.97 -4.98 -3.33
CA THR A 40 -5.47 -6.21 -3.96
C THR A 40 -6.99 -6.28 -4.04
N SER A 41 -7.73 -5.27 -3.60
CA SER A 41 -9.18 -5.37 -3.42
C SER A 41 -9.91 -4.30 -4.21
N ASP A 42 -11.03 -4.67 -4.86
CA ASP A 42 -11.87 -3.70 -5.58
C ASP A 42 -12.50 -2.66 -4.64
N GLY A 43 -12.75 -3.03 -3.38
CA GLY A 43 -13.25 -2.15 -2.31
C GLY A 43 -12.17 -1.30 -1.61
N TRP A 44 -11.08 -0.96 -2.30
CA TRP A 44 -9.91 -0.32 -1.71
C TRP A 44 -10.21 1.03 -1.02
N ALA A 45 -11.18 1.79 -1.50
CA ALA A 45 -11.48 3.13 -0.97
C ALA A 45 -11.84 3.11 0.52
N ALA A 46 -12.71 2.17 0.92
CA ALA A 46 -13.13 2.02 2.32
C ALA A 46 -11.98 1.56 3.24
N LEU A 47 -11.09 0.70 2.72
CA LEU A 47 -9.88 0.27 3.42
C LEU A 47 -8.92 1.43 3.66
N LEU A 48 -8.69 2.26 2.63
CA LEU A 48 -7.84 3.44 2.75
C LEU A 48 -8.46 4.53 3.64
N ASP A 49 -9.79 4.70 3.64
CA ASP A 49 -10.46 5.61 4.58
C ASP A 49 -10.27 5.17 6.02
N ARG A 50 -10.36 3.86 6.29
CA ARG A 50 -10.07 3.32 7.63
C ARG A 50 -8.60 3.51 8.00
N ALA A 51 -7.69 3.16 7.10
CA ALA A 51 -6.25 3.34 7.32
C ALA A 51 -5.91 4.82 7.61
N GLY A 52 -6.51 5.75 6.87
CA GLY A 52 -6.33 7.19 7.10
C GLY A 52 -6.83 7.67 8.47
N ARG A 53 -7.89 7.07 9.02
CA ARG A 53 -8.37 7.36 10.39
C ARG A 53 -7.44 6.81 11.48
N LEU A 54 -6.79 5.68 11.21
CA LEU A 54 -5.90 5.00 12.16
C LEU A 54 -4.45 5.50 12.09
N ALA A 55 -4.09 6.20 11.00
CA ALA A 55 -2.75 6.75 10.78
C ALA A 55 -2.33 7.72 11.89
N ALA A 56 -1.41 7.26 12.75
CA ALA A 56 -0.97 8.01 13.92
C ALA A 56 0.12 9.04 13.56
N GLY A 57 0.95 8.74 12.55
CA GLY A 57 2.09 9.55 12.16
C GLY A 57 2.05 10.07 10.72
N LEU A 58 2.98 10.98 10.41
CA LEU A 58 3.21 11.44 9.03
C LEU A 58 3.52 10.28 8.06
N PRO A 59 4.37 9.28 8.42
CA PRO A 59 4.68 8.18 7.50
C PRO A 59 3.43 7.37 7.10
N ASP A 60 2.56 7.07 8.06
CA ASP A 60 1.29 6.36 7.82
C ASP A 60 0.38 7.16 6.88
N ARG A 61 0.25 8.46 7.10
CA ARG A 61 -0.58 9.35 6.27
C ARG A 61 -0.03 9.47 4.86
N GLN A 62 1.29 9.54 4.71
CA GLN A 62 1.96 9.54 3.41
C GLN A 62 1.72 8.20 2.70
N LEU A 63 1.88 7.07 3.38
CA LEU A 63 1.60 5.74 2.82
C LEU A 63 0.16 5.64 2.28
N VAL A 64 -0.83 6.06 3.06
CA VAL A 64 -2.24 6.08 2.62
C VAL A 64 -2.45 7.00 1.41
N THR A 65 -1.81 8.18 1.41
CA THR A 65 -1.91 9.16 0.31
C THR A 65 -1.30 8.62 -0.98
N ILE A 66 -0.13 7.99 -0.89
CA ILE A 66 0.57 7.35 -2.02
C ILE A 66 -0.30 6.23 -2.60
N ALA A 67 -0.81 5.33 -1.76
CA ALA A 67 -1.68 4.24 -2.18
C ALA A 67 -2.98 4.74 -2.84
N ARG A 68 -3.57 5.82 -2.30
CA ARG A 68 -4.77 6.44 -2.88
C ARG A 68 -4.51 7.05 -4.26
N ALA A 69 -3.39 7.75 -4.44
CA ALA A 69 -3.01 8.28 -5.75
C ALA A 69 -2.82 7.14 -6.77
N HIS A 70 -2.11 6.08 -6.37
CA HIS A 70 -1.85 4.91 -7.21
C HIS A 70 -3.14 4.20 -7.64
N LEU A 71 -4.05 3.91 -6.70
CA LEU A 71 -5.30 3.20 -6.97
C LEU A 71 -6.34 4.09 -7.67
N GLY A 72 -6.23 5.40 -7.52
CA GLY A 72 -7.02 6.38 -8.26
C GLY A 72 -6.53 6.64 -9.69
N GLY A 73 -5.41 6.03 -10.12
CA GLY A 73 -4.84 6.21 -11.46
C GLY A 73 -4.01 7.48 -11.65
N ASP A 74 -3.71 8.22 -10.57
CA ASP A 74 -2.83 9.40 -10.60
C ASP A 74 -1.37 8.94 -10.41
N ASP A 75 -0.83 8.27 -11.43
CA ASP A 75 0.48 7.62 -11.41
C ASP A 75 1.64 8.61 -11.24
N ASP A 76 1.54 9.80 -11.84
CA ASP A 76 2.56 10.85 -11.72
C ASP A 76 2.64 11.37 -10.27
N ARG A 77 1.48 11.64 -9.64
CA ARG A 77 1.43 12.03 -8.24
C ARG A 77 1.91 10.91 -7.32
N ALA A 78 1.47 9.68 -7.56
CA ALA A 78 1.89 8.53 -6.77
C ALA A 78 3.41 8.36 -6.80
N ARG A 79 4.03 8.49 -7.98
CA ARG A 79 5.49 8.41 -8.15
C ARG A 79 6.24 9.54 -7.45
N LEU A 80 5.76 10.78 -7.56
CA LEU A 80 6.40 11.92 -6.91
C LEU A 80 6.40 11.75 -5.39
N LEU A 81 5.24 11.40 -4.81
CA LEU A 81 5.08 11.16 -3.38
C LEU A 81 5.89 9.94 -2.91
N ALA A 82 5.91 8.87 -3.70
CA ALA A 82 6.69 7.68 -3.36
C ALA A 82 8.20 7.97 -3.33
N ARG A 83 8.70 8.78 -4.27
CA ARG A 83 10.12 9.19 -4.28
C ARG A 83 10.49 9.97 -3.03
N ASP A 84 9.65 10.92 -2.64
CA ASP A 84 9.84 11.75 -1.45
C ASP A 84 9.86 10.89 -0.18
N HIS A 85 8.86 10.02 -0.01
CA HIS A 85 8.77 9.11 1.12
C HIS A 85 9.95 8.14 1.19
N LEU A 86 10.39 7.56 0.07
CA LEU A 86 11.53 6.61 0.05
C LEU A 86 12.88 7.28 0.31
N ALA A 87 13.00 8.60 0.14
CA ALA A 87 14.21 9.33 0.53
C ALA A 87 14.38 9.36 2.05
N GLU A 88 13.27 9.36 2.80
CA GLU A 88 13.25 9.36 4.27
C GLU A 88 13.08 7.95 4.86
N HIS A 89 12.35 7.07 4.17
CA HIS A 89 11.97 5.71 4.59
C HIS A 89 12.30 4.66 3.53
N PRO A 90 13.60 4.39 3.26
CA PRO A 90 14.02 3.47 2.21
C PRO A 90 13.55 2.02 2.42
N GLU A 91 13.19 1.64 3.65
CA GLU A 91 12.66 0.33 4.03
C GLU A 91 11.18 0.11 3.69
N SER A 92 10.47 1.14 3.23
CA SER A 92 9.02 1.11 2.98
C SER A 92 8.65 0.23 1.77
N LEU A 93 8.50 -1.07 2.02
CA LEU A 93 8.27 -2.11 1.01
C LEU A 93 7.04 -1.84 0.12
N LEU A 94 5.93 -1.41 0.70
CA LEU A 94 4.71 -1.10 -0.06
C LEU A 94 4.91 0.11 -0.98
N VAL A 95 5.62 1.14 -0.52
CA VAL A 95 5.87 2.34 -1.32
C VAL A 95 6.84 2.02 -2.47
N ALA A 96 7.88 1.23 -2.23
CA ALA A 96 8.79 0.75 -3.27
C ALA A 96 8.04 -0.06 -4.36
N HIS A 97 7.10 -0.91 -3.95
CA HIS A 97 6.25 -1.66 -4.88
C HIS A 97 5.36 -0.74 -5.72
N ILE A 98 4.68 0.23 -5.09
CA ILE A 98 3.85 1.22 -5.79
C ILE A 98 4.69 2.03 -6.80
N ALA A 99 5.88 2.49 -6.40
CA ALA A 99 6.79 3.24 -7.28
C ALA A 99 7.23 2.42 -8.51
N THR A 100 7.46 1.12 -8.32
CA THR A 100 7.81 0.20 -9.41
C THR A 100 6.62 -0.01 -10.35
N ALA A 101 5.44 -0.30 -9.80
CA ALA A 101 4.22 -0.55 -10.58
C ALA A 101 3.81 0.67 -11.44
N THR A 102 3.88 1.88 -10.86
CA THR A 102 3.59 3.13 -11.58
C THR A 102 4.61 3.42 -12.68
N SER A 103 5.86 3.00 -12.53
CA SER A 103 6.88 3.16 -13.56
C SER A 103 6.64 2.24 -14.77
N THR A 104 6.21 0.99 -14.53
CA THR A 104 5.91 0.02 -15.59
C THR A 104 4.71 0.40 -16.45
N ARG A 105 3.68 1.03 -15.86
CA ARG A 105 2.48 1.48 -16.60
C ARG A 105 2.76 2.57 -17.63
N ARG A 106 3.91 3.25 -17.54
CA ARG A 106 4.30 4.35 -18.42
C ARG A 106 5.09 3.91 -19.66
N THR A 107 5.31 2.61 -19.85
CA THR A 107 5.98 2.09 -21.05
C THR A 107 4.96 1.93 -22.18
N PRO A 108 5.04 2.75 -23.26
CA PRO A 108 4.20 2.58 -24.45
C PRO A 108 4.58 1.35 -25.28
#